data_AF-A0A502G122-F1
#
_entry.id   AF-A0A502G122-F1
#
_cell.length_a   1.000
_cell.length_b   1.000
_cell.length_c   1.000
_cell.angle_alpha   90.00
_cell.angle_beta   90.00
_cell.angle_gamma   90.00
#
_symmetry.space_group_name_H-M   'P 1'
#
loop_
_entity.id
_entity.type
_entity.pdbx_description
1 polymer ?
#
loop_
_entity_poly.entity_id
_entity_poly.type
_entity_poly.pdbx_seq_one_letter_code
_entity_poly.pdbx_strand_id
1 'polypeptide(L)' 'MVREIELVEGQRIGRFVVLRDTDGVLHAIAAASVSAIREEDGVTLILLPGGRLVRAERALATVLSWLEMGPQGA' A
#
# COMPACT_ATOMS: atom_id res chain seq x y z
N MET A 1 28.89 5.10 9.72
CA MET A 1 27.90 6.18 9.75
C MET A 1 26.65 5.66 9.07
N VAL A 2 25.64 5.26 9.84
CA VAL A 2 24.34 4.84 9.29
C VAL A 2 23.52 6.11 9.11
N ARG A 3 23.08 6.39 7.89
CA ARG A 3 22.20 7.52 7.62
C ARG A 3 20.79 7.06 7.97
N GLU A 4 20.13 7.76 8.87
CA GLU A 4 18.72 7.52 9.16
C GLU A 4 17.91 7.85 7.90
N ILE A 5 17.09 6.89 7.45
CA ILE A 5 16.20 7.07 6.31
C ILE A 5 14.81 7.27 6.89
N GLU A 6 14.28 8.48 6.72
CA GLU A 6 12.88 8.76 7.02
C GLU A 6 11.99 8.05 5.99
N LEU A 7 11.05 7.24 6.48
CA LEU A 7 10.07 6.56 5.63
C LEU A 7 8.85 7.43 5.44
N VAL A 8 8.51 7.69 4.18
CA VAL A 8 7.36 8.51 3.80
C VAL A 8 6.31 7.67 3.09
N GLU A 9 5.03 7.92 3.34
CA GLU A 9 3.94 7.26 2.63
C GLU A 9 4.05 7.48 1.11
N GLY A 10 3.75 6.46 0.32
CA GLY A 10 3.90 6.45 -1.14
C GLY A 10 5.35 6.27 -1.60
N GLN A 11 6.33 6.27 -0.69
CA GLN A 11 7.74 6.06 -1.04
C GLN A 11 7.95 4.63 -1.55
N ARG A 12 8.66 4.51 -2.68
CA ARG A 12 9.11 3.22 -3.21
C ARG A 12 10.48 2.86 -2.64
N ILE A 13 10.60 1.63 -2.14
CA ILE A 13 11.85 1.05 -1.62
C ILE A 13 12.03 -0.32 -2.27
N GLY A 14 12.79 -0.34 -3.37
CA GLY A 14 12.89 -1.53 -4.23
C GLY A 14 11.49 -1.93 -4.75
N ARG A 15 11.08 -3.17 -4.48
CA ARG A 15 9.75 -3.70 -4.87
C ARG A 15 8.60 -3.31 -3.94
N PHE A 16 8.90 -2.61 -2.85
CA PHE A 16 7.91 -2.25 -1.83
C PHE A 16 7.47 -0.80 -1.99
N VAL A 17 6.23 -0.54 -1.59
CA VAL A 17 5.65 0.79 -1.39
C VAL A 17 5.33 0.95 0.07
N VAL A 18 5.68 2.09 0.64
CA VAL A 18 5.33 2.44 2.02
C VAL A 18 3.88 2.93 2.06
N LEU A 19 3.04 2.28 2.86
CA LEU A 19 1.65 2.65 3.09
C LEU A 19 1.41 2.90 4.57
N ARG A 20 0.69 3.98 4.89
CA ARG A 20 0.30 4.29 6.26
C ARG A 20 -1.11 3.78 6.52
N ASP A 21 -1.31 3.05 7.62
CA ASP A 21 -2.65 2.65 8.03
C ASP A 21 -3.34 3.73 8.89
N THR A 22 -4.60 3.47 9.25
CA THR A 22 -5.41 4.35 10.12
C THR A 22 -4.86 4.50 11.54
N ASP A 23 -3.98 3.61 11.98
CA ASP A 23 -3.32 3.69 13.30
C ASP A 23 -1.98 4.46 13.21
N GLY A 24 -1.62 4.96 12.03
CA GLY A 24 -0.38 5.69 11.77
C GLY A 24 0.84 4.80 11.53
N VAL A 25 0.67 3.48 11.46
CA VAL A 25 1.77 2.52 11.25
C VAL A 25 2.15 2.48 9.77
N LEU A 26 3.45 2.49 9.49
CA LEU A 26 3.99 2.35 8.14
C LEU A 26 4.23 0.89 7.79
N HIS A 27 3.72 0.47 6.63
CA HIS A 27 3.85 -0.88 6.08
C HIS A 27 4.61 -0.82 4.75
N ALA A 28 5.64 -1.64 4.60
CA ALA A 28 6.25 -1.89 3.30
C ALA A 28 5.48 -3.01 2.58
N ILE A 29 4.69 -2.65 1.58
CA ILE A 29 3.82 -3.57 0.84
C ILE A 29 4.38 -3.81 -0.56
N ALA A 30 4.58 -5.08 -0.93
CA ALA A 30 4.89 -5.46 -2.30
C ALA A 30 3.59 -5.69 -3.06
N ALA A 31 3.50 -5.17 -4.29
CA ALA A 31 2.32 -5.37 -5.14
C ALA A 31 1.96 -6.86 -5.30
N ALA A 32 2.95 -7.70 -5.56
CA ALA A 32 2.77 -9.15 -5.71
C ALA A 32 2.29 -9.88 -4.44
N SER A 33 2.28 -9.23 -3.28
CA SER A 33 1.77 -9.81 -2.03
C SER A 33 0.29 -9.52 -1.77
N VAL A 34 -0.31 -8.57 -2.49
CA VAL A 34 -1.72 -8.20 -2.29
C VAL A 34 -2.62 -9.33 -2.78
N SER A 35 -3.43 -9.89 -1.87
CA SER A 35 -4.40 -10.93 -2.19
C SER A 35 -5.70 -10.35 -2.76
N ALA A 36 -6.15 -9.22 -2.21
CA ALA A 36 -7.28 -8.47 -2.73
C ALA A 36 -7.15 -6.99 -2.32
N ILE A 37 -7.76 -6.10 -3.10
CA ILE A 37 -7.81 -4.67 -2.79
C ILE A 37 -9.17 -4.10 -3.21
N ARG A 38 -9.75 -3.22 -2.37
CA ARG A 38 -11.01 -2.53 -2.68
C ARG A 38 -11.07 -1.17 -1.99
N GLU A 39 -12.01 -0.34 -2.43
CA GLU A 39 -12.40 0.88 -1.71
C GLU A 39 -13.66 0.62 -0.87
N GLU A 40 -13.72 1.20 0.33
CA GLU A 40 -14.89 1.23 1.21
C GLU A 40 -14.90 2.56 1.98
N ASP A 41 -15.98 3.32 1.84
CA ASP A 41 -16.17 4.63 2.49
C ASP A 41 -14.99 5.61 2.32
N GLY A 42 -14.41 5.67 1.11
CA GLY A 42 -13.29 6.56 0.79
C GLY A 42 -11.93 6.09 1.33
N VAL A 43 -11.87 4.88 1.88
CA VAL A 43 -10.66 4.26 2.43
C VAL A 43 -10.31 3.01 1.62
N THR A 44 -9.02 2.78 1.40
CA THR A 44 -8.57 1.57 0.70
C THR A 44 -8.32 0.44 1.67
N LEU A 45 -8.92 -0.72 1.40
CA LEU A 45 -8.70 -1.96 2.11
C LEU A 45 -7.82 -2.89 1.29
N ILE A 46 -6.72 -3.35 1.89
CA ILE A 46 -5.74 -4.25 1.27
C ILE A 46 -5.69 -5.53 2.09
N LEU A 47 -6.11 -6.64 1.48
CA LEU A 47 -5.97 -7.96 2.06
C LEU A 47 -4.60 -8.52 1.69
N LEU A 48 -3.82 -8.87 2.70
CA LEU A 48 -2.53 -9.53 2.60
C LEU A 48 -2.67 -11.03 2.97
N PRO A 49 -1.66 -11.87 2.66
CA PRO A 49 -1.70 -13.28 2.95
C PRO A 49 -1.86 -13.53 4.46
N GLY A 50 -2.54 -14.62 4.81
CA GLY A 50 -2.84 -14.94 6.21
C GLY A 50 -4.00 -14.14 6.81
N GLY A 51 -4.80 -13.44 6.00
CA GLY A 51 -5.99 -12.73 6.45
C GLY A 51 -5.73 -11.35 7.06
N ARG A 52 -4.49 -10.83 6.92
CA ARG A 52 -4.14 -9.51 7.43
C ARG A 52 -4.77 -8.43 6.56
N LEU A 53 -5.55 -7.54 7.18
CA LEU A 53 -6.18 -6.40 6.51
C LEU A 53 -5.42 -5.11 6.85
N VAL A 54 -5.02 -4.35 5.83
CA VAL A 54 -4.44 -3.00 5.98
C VAL A 54 -5.44 -1.99 5.46
N ARG A 55 -5.76 -0.98 6.27
CA ARG A 55 -6.69 0.09 5.95
C ARG A 55 -5.92 1.38 5.74
N ALA A 56 -5.84 1.87 4.51
CA ALA A 56 -5.09 3.08 4.15
C ALA A 56 -6.04 4.25 3.87
N GLU A 57 -5.82 5.40 4.51
CA GLU A 57 -6.61 6.64 4.36
C GLU A 57 -6.34 7.37 3.03
N ARG A 58 -6.32 6.61 1.93
CA ARG A 58 -6.08 7.07 0.58
C ARG A 58 -7.12 6.43 -0.33
N ALA A 59 -7.53 7.17 -1.35
CA ALA A 59 -8.41 6.65 -2.39
C ALA A 59 -7.76 5.47 -3.11
N LEU A 60 -8.56 4.53 -3.60
CA LEU A 60 -8.07 3.31 -4.26
C LEU A 60 -7.20 3.64 -5.46
N ALA A 61 -7.59 4.63 -6.26
CA ALA A 61 -6.81 5.08 -7.41
C ALA A 61 -5.38 5.52 -7.03
N THR A 62 -5.23 6.22 -5.90
CA THR A 62 -3.92 6.64 -5.38
C THR A 62 -3.08 5.42 -4.98
N VAL A 63 -3.65 4.50 -4.20
CA VAL A 63 -2.94 3.29 -3.75
C VAL A 63 -2.54 2.41 -4.95
N LEU A 64 -3.45 2.22 -5.91
CA LEU A 64 -3.18 1.46 -7.14
C LEU A 64 -2.06 2.09 -7.96
N SER A 65 -2.05 3.42 -8.10
CA SER A 65 -0.96 4.14 -8.80
C SER A 65 0.40 3.91 -8.14
N TRP A 66 0.46 3.85 -6.81
CA TRP A 66 1.70 3.54 -6.10
C TRP A 66 2.08 2.07 -6.27
N LEU A 67 1.13 1.15 -6.22
CA LEU A 67 1.37 -0.27 -6.44
C LEU A 67 1.69 -0.61 -7.91
N GLU A 68 1.59 0.37 -8.82
CA GLU A 68 1.67 0.18 -10.27
C GLU A 68 0.67 -0.90 -10.74
N MET A 69 -0.46 -0.98 -10.05
CA MET A 69 -1.58 -1.83 -10.40
C MET A 69 -2.58 -1.01 -11.21
N GLY A 70 -3.00 -1.52 -12.35
CA GLY A 70 -4.02 -0.92 -13.21
C GLY A 70 -4.63 -2.01 -14.09
N PRO A 71 -5.70 -1.73 -14.84
CA PRO A 71 -6.20 -2.67 -15.83
C PRO A 71 -5.05 -3.01 -16.77
N GLN A 72 -4.53 -4.23 -16.66
CA GLN A 72 -3.74 -4.81 -17.73
C GLN A 72 -4.69 -4.88 -18.92
N GLY A 73 -4.28 -4.32 -20.06
CA GLY A 73 -5.14 -4.16 -21.24
C GLY A 73 -6.01 -5.39 -21.52
N ALA A 74 -7.25 -5.10 -21.91
CA ALA A 74 -8.23 -6.08 -22.39
C ALA A 74 -7.66 -7.00 -23.48
#